data_AF-R5GKF0-F1
#
_entry.id   AF-R5GKF0-F1
#
_cell.length_a   1.000
_cell.length_b   1.000
_cell.length_c   1.000
_cell.angle_alpha   90.00
_cell.angle_beta   90.00
_cell.angle_gamma   90.00
#
_symmetry.space_group_name_H-M   'P 1'
#
loop_
_entity.id
_entity.type
_entity.pdbx_description
1 polymer ?
#
loop_
_entity_poly.entity_id
_entity_poly.type
_entity_poly.pdbx_seq_one_letter_code
_entity_poly.pdbx_strand_id
1 'polypeptide(L)'
;MIQAVVGVLSGVVASMGLGGGFVLLIWLTMFQGMPQHDAQGINLLFFLPIALISVVMHWRAGLINRKLVLSLVPGGIVGAILGTLGSQFIGNELLRKLYALFLLAFGLHELFRSPPREKQSGRDK
;
A
#
# COMPACT_ATOMS: atom_id res chain seq x y z
N MET A 1 -19.62 9.37 10.59
CA MET A 1 -19.76 7.94 10.94
C MET A 1 -19.29 7.00 9.82
N ILE A 2 -19.76 7.14 8.58
CA ILE A 2 -19.41 6.21 7.48
C ILE A 2 -17.91 6.16 7.19
N GLN A 3 -17.22 7.30 7.20
CA GLN A 3 -15.76 7.37 6.97
C GLN A 3 -14.94 6.57 8.00
N ALA A 4 -15.38 6.55 9.27
CA ALA A 4 -14.70 5.78 10.32
C ALA A 4 -14.87 4.28 10.10
N VAL A 5 -16.06 3.83 9.66
CA VAL A 5 -16.31 2.42 9.34
C VAL A 5 -15.45 1.96 8.17
N VAL A 6 -15.33 2.78 7.13
CA VAL A 6 -14.45 2.49 5.99
C VAL A 6 -12.99 2.44 6.43
N GLY A 7 -12.55 3.37 7.29
CA GLY A 7 -11.20 3.34 7.86
C GLY A 7 -10.91 2.03 8.62
N VAL A 8 -11.87 1.54 9.42
CA VAL A 8 -11.75 0.27 10.14
C VAL A 8 -11.69 -0.91 9.18
N LEU A 9 -12.59 -0.99 8.19
CA LEU A 9 -12.60 -2.07 7.20
C LEU A 9 -11.31 -2.10 6.37
N SER A 10 -10.83 -0.93 5.94
CA SER A 10 -9.52 -0.80 5.28
C SER A 10 -8.40 -1.34 6.17
N GLY A 11 -8.42 -1.06 7.47
CA GLY A 11 -7.46 -1.60 8.44
C GLY A 11 -7.52 -3.13 8.58
N VAL A 12 -8.72 -3.72 8.60
CA VAL A 12 -8.90 -5.18 8.64
C VAL A 12 -8.36 -5.83 7.36
N VAL A 13 -8.68 -5.28 6.19
CA VAL A 13 -8.12 -5.78 4.92
C VAL A 13 -6.61 -5.59 4.86
N ALA A 14 -6.08 -4.50 5.45
CA ALA A 14 -4.63 -4.31 5.59
C ALA A 14 -3.97 -5.44 6.37
N SER A 15 -4.61 -5.93 7.43
CA SER A 15 -4.09 -7.00 8.27
C SER A 15 -4.00 -8.36 7.56
N MET A 16 -4.72 -8.53 6.45
CA MET A 16 -4.61 -9.69 5.57
C MET A 16 -3.38 -9.65 4.65
N GLY A 17 -2.49 -8.66 4.80
CA GLY A 17 -1.26 -8.53 4.03
C GLY A 17 -1.41 -7.79 2.69
N LEU A 18 -2.63 -7.42 2.30
CA LEU A 18 -2.90 -6.68 1.06
C LEU A 18 -2.63 -5.17 1.17
N GLY A 19 -2.54 -4.61 2.39
CA GLY A 19 -2.41 -3.17 2.62
C GLY A 19 -3.73 -2.43 2.42
N GLY A 20 -4.22 -1.77 3.47
CA GLY A 20 -5.57 -1.20 3.53
C GLY A 20 -5.85 -0.03 2.58
N GLY A 21 -4.81 0.49 1.93
CA GLY A 21 -4.92 1.66 1.07
C GLY A 21 -5.75 1.43 -0.20
N PHE A 22 -5.85 0.19 -0.68
CA PHE A 22 -6.69 -0.15 -1.82
C PHE A 22 -8.17 0.12 -1.55
N VAL A 23 -8.66 -0.28 -0.37
CA VAL A 23 -10.05 -0.09 0.04
C VAL A 23 -10.35 1.40 0.24
N LEU A 24 -9.42 2.13 0.87
CA LEU A 24 -9.55 3.58 1.05
C LEU A 24 -9.61 4.32 -0.31
N LEU A 25 -8.78 3.93 -1.27
CA LEU A 25 -8.77 4.54 -2.60
C LEU A 25 -10.05 4.29 -3.39
N ILE A 26 -10.60 3.08 -3.35
CA ILE A 26 -11.89 2.77 -3.98
C ILE A 26 -12.99 3.63 -3.35
N TRP A 27 -12.99 3.76 -2.02
CA TRP A 27 -13.96 4.61 -1.32
C TRP A 27 -13.86 6.08 -1.76
N LEU A 28 -12.67 6.68 -1.71
CA LEU A 28 -12.48 8.09 -2.03
C LEU A 28 -12.82 8.41 -3.49
N THR A 29 -12.49 7.51 -4.41
CA THR A 29 -12.65 7.77 -5.84
C THR A 29 -14.03 7.40 -6.36
N MET A 30 -14.58 6.25 -5.99
CA MET A 30 -15.88 5.77 -6.49
C MET A 30 -17.07 6.29 -5.69
N PHE A 31 -16.95 6.45 -4.37
CA PHE A 31 -18.06 6.86 -3.51
C PHE A 31 -18.05 8.35 -3.16
N GLN A 32 -16.86 8.96 -3.00
CA GLN A 32 -16.73 10.39 -2.75
C GLN A 32 -16.47 11.22 -4.02
N GLY A 33 -16.22 10.57 -5.16
CA GLY A 33 -15.97 11.24 -6.43
C GLY A 33 -14.69 12.09 -6.44
N MET A 34 -13.77 11.83 -5.51
CA MET A 34 -12.55 12.61 -5.35
C MET A 34 -11.62 12.43 -6.55
N PRO A 35 -10.93 13.49 -7.01
CA PRO A 35 -9.88 13.37 -8.00
C PRO A 35 -8.82 12.33 -7.58
N GLN A 36 -8.35 11.54 -8.55
CA GLN A 36 -7.41 10.45 -8.28
C GLN A 36 -6.15 10.94 -7.58
N HIS A 37 -5.62 12.10 -8.01
CA HIS A 37 -4.41 12.67 -7.43
C HIS A 37 -4.57 12.99 -5.94
N ASP A 38 -5.69 13.59 -5.55
CA ASP A 38 -5.97 13.94 -4.15
C ASP A 38 -6.21 12.70 -3.30
N ALA A 39 -6.95 11.73 -3.84
CA ALA A 39 -7.19 10.46 -3.16
C ALA A 39 -5.89 9.70 -2.87
N GLN A 40 -4.91 9.72 -3.79
CA GLN A 40 -3.59 9.14 -3.57
C GLN A 40 -2.80 9.87 -2.49
N GLY A 41 -2.89 11.21 -2.45
CA GLY A 41 -2.26 12.00 -1.38
C GLY A 41 -2.82 11.67 0.00
N ILE A 42 -4.14 11.59 0.14
CA ILE A 42 -4.80 11.18 1.39
C ILE A 42 -4.41 9.75 1.77
N ASN A 43 -4.35 8.84 0.80
CA ASN A 43 -3.94 7.46 1.03
C ASN A 43 -2.50 7.38 1.58
N LEU A 44 -1.58 8.20 1.09
CA LEU A 44 -0.21 8.27 1.62
C LEU A 44 -0.19 8.78 3.07
N LEU A 45 -1.00 9.79 3.37
CA LEU A 45 -1.17 10.34 4.72
C LEU A 45 -1.76 9.31 5.69
N PHE A 46 -2.68 8.46 5.21
CA PHE A 46 -3.23 7.35 5.99
C PHE A 46 -2.17 6.32 6.39
N PHE A 47 -1.15 6.09 5.55
CA PHE A 47 -0.07 5.16 5.86
C PHE A 47 0.99 5.71 6.82
N LEU A 48 1.15 7.03 6.94
CA LEU A 48 2.14 7.66 7.82
C LEU A 48 2.11 7.15 9.28
N PRO A 49 0.97 7.14 10.00
CA PRO A 49 0.92 6.62 11.36
C PRO A 49 1.21 5.11 11.41
N ILE A 50 0.75 4.34 10.43
CA ILE A 50 0.98 2.89 10.33
C ILE A 50 2.48 2.62 10.16
N ALA A 51 3.15 3.36 9.28
CA ALA A 51 4.57 3.28 9.04
C ALA A 51 5.37 3.66 10.29
N LEU A 52 4.98 4.72 11.00
CA LEU A 52 5.63 5.14 12.23
C LEU A 52 5.57 4.04 13.31
N ILE A 53 4.38 3.50 13.56
CA ILE A 53 4.19 2.40 14.52
C ILE A 53 5.00 1.17 14.09
N SER A 54 4.96 0.83 12.80
CA SER A 54 5.71 -0.31 12.24
C SER A 54 7.21 -0.17 12.47
N VAL A 55 7.78 1.01 12.17
CA VAL A 55 9.20 1.29 12.39
C VAL A 55 9.56 1.18 13.87
N VAL A 56 8.77 1.78 14.77
CA VAL A 56 9.04 1.72 16.21
C VAL A 56 8.99 0.27 16.73
N MET A 57 8.00 -0.52 16.31
CA MET A 57 7.88 -1.92 16.71
C MET A 57 9.05 -2.77 16.22
N HIS A 58 9.40 -2.65 14.94
CA HIS A 58 10.52 -3.42 14.36
C HIS A 58 11.86 -2.99 14.93
N TRP A 59 12.03 -1.70 15.26
CA TRP A 59 13.22 -1.20 15.92
C TRP A 59 13.38 -1.84 17.30
N ARG A 60 12.31 -1.84 18.11
CA ARG A 60 12.32 -2.46 19.44
C ARG A 60 12.54 -3.96 19.40
N ALA A 61 12.06 -4.63 18.36
CA ALA A 61 12.26 -6.06 18.14
C ALA A 61 13.67 -6.41 17.61
N GLY A 62 14.54 -5.43 17.34
CA GLY A 62 15.88 -5.67 16.80
C GLY A 62 15.91 -6.18 15.36
N LEU A 63 14.79 -6.09 14.64
CA LEU A 63 14.61 -6.63 13.29
C LEU A 63 15.11 -5.68 12.19
N ILE A 64 15.58 -4.48 12.56
CA ILE A 64 16.03 -3.47 11.60
C ILE A 64 17.52 -3.62 11.30
N ASN A 65 17.83 -4.01 10.06
CA ASN A 65 19.19 -3.95 9.55
C ASN A 65 19.54 -2.52 9.11
N ARG A 66 20.33 -1.82 9.94
CA ARG A 66 20.71 -0.41 9.73
C ARG A 66 21.47 -0.16 8.44
N LYS A 67 22.33 -1.10 8.01
CA LYS A 67 23.08 -0.96 6.75
C LYS A 67 22.12 -0.96 5.56
N LEU A 68 21.14 -1.85 5.61
CA LEU A 68 20.15 -2.01 4.55
C LEU A 68 19.22 -0.80 4.47
N VAL A 69 18.79 -0.26 5.62
CA VAL A 69 18.03 0.99 5.70
C VAL A 69 18.81 2.15 5.09
N LEU A 70 20.09 2.32 5.42
CA LEU A 70 20.91 3.41 4.88
C LEU A 70 21.04 3.37 3.35
N SER A 71 21.08 2.17 2.76
CA SER A 71 21.13 2.00 1.31
C SER A 71 19.76 2.19 0.64
N LEU A 72 18.66 1.78 1.28
CA LEU A 72 17.32 1.84 0.68
C LEU A 72 16.63 3.20 0.83
N VAL A 73 16.84 3.91 1.95
CA VAL A 73 16.17 5.18 2.23
C VAL A 73 16.42 6.24 1.14
N PRO A 74 17.67 6.47 0.67
CA PRO A 74 17.90 7.42 -0.40
C PRO A 74 17.18 7.06 -1.70
N GLY A 75 17.17 5.77 -2.06
CA GLY A 75 16.44 5.28 -3.24
C GLY A 75 14.94 5.48 -3.11
N GLY A 76 14.38 5.24 -1.91
CA GLY A 76 12.97 5.51 -1.62
C GLY A 76 12.61 6.99 -1.71
N ILE A 77 13.46 7.87 -1.18
CA ILE A 77 13.25 9.33 -1.25
C ILE A 77 13.29 9.81 -2.72
N VAL A 78 14.31 9.40 -3.48
CA VAL A 78 14.43 9.78 -4.89
C VAL A 78 13.25 9.23 -5.69
N GLY A 79 12.86 7.97 -5.47
CA GLY A 79 11.70 7.36 -6.13
C GLY A 79 10.39 8.07 -5.79
N ALA A 80 10.18 8.46 -4.53
CA ALA A 80 8.99 9.19 -4.12
C ALA A 80 8.92 10.59 -4.76
N ILE A 81 10.04 11.32 -4.82
CA ILE A 81 10.12 12.64 -5.44
C ILE A 81 9.85 12.51 -6.95
N LEU A 82 10.56 11.62 -7.64
CA LEU A 82 10.40 11.42 -9.08
C LEU A 82 8.98 10.94 -9.42
N GLY A 83 8.41 10.04 -8.61
CA GLY A 83 7.04 9.57 -8.77
C GLY A 83 6.02 10.68 -8.59
N THR A 84 6.19 11.54 -7.58
CA THR A 84 5.30 12.69 -7.34
C THR A 84 5.38 13.68 -8.49
N LEU A 85 6.59 14.07 -8.90
CA LEU A 85 6.80 14.99 -10.03
C LEU A 85 6.25 14.40 -11.34
N GLY A 86 6.51 13.12 -11.60
CA GLY A 86 5.99 12.41 -12.77
C GLY A 86 4.47 12.35 -12.79
N SER A 87 3.83 12.16 -11.63
CA SER A 87 2.36 12.08 -11.53
C SER A 87 1.66 13.39 -11.88
N GLN A 88 2.31 14.54 -11.68
CA GLN A 88 1.74 15.86 -12.01
C GLN A 88 1.57 16.07 -13.52
N PHE A 89 2.36 15.38 -14.35
CA PHE A 89 2.24 15.43 -15.80
C PHE A 89 1.14 14.51 -16.35
N ILE A 90 0.58 13.62 -15.51
CA ILE A 90 -0.46 12.67 -15.89
C ILE A 90 -1.82 13.26 -15.48
N GLY A 91 -2.69 13.50 -16.46
CA GLY A 91 -4.05 13.98 -16.18
C GLY A 91 -4.85 13.01 -15.28
N ASN A 92 -5.72 13.56 -14.42
CA ASN A 92 -6.52 12.80 -13.46
C ASN A 92 -7.28 11.60 -14.06
N GLU A 93 -7.83 11.75 -15.27
CA GLU A 93 -8.58 10.69 -15.92
C GLU A 93 -7.68 9.53 -16.38
N LEU A 94 -6.50 9.85 -16.94
CA LEU A 94 -5.53 8.85 -17.32
C LEU A 94 -4.98 8.13 -16.08
N LEU A 95 -4.67 8.88 -15.01
CA LEU A 95 -4.20 8.32 -13.76
C LEU A 95 -5.24 7.36 -13.14
N ARG A 96 -6.52 7.73 -13.19
CA ARG A 96 -7.63 6.86 -12.74
C ARG A 96 -7.72 5.58 -13.56
N LYS A 97 -7.63 5.67 -14.90
CA LYS A 97 -7.67 4.48 -15.78
C LYS A 97 -6.48 3.56 -15.55
N LEU A 98 -5.27 4.11 -15.43
CA LEU A 98 -4.06 3.35 -15.14
C LEU A 98 -4.15 2.65 -13.78
N TYR A 99 -4.63 3.34 -12.76
CA TYR A 99 -4.82 2.76 -11.43
C TYR A 99 -5.89 1.65 -11.44
N ALA A 100 -7.02 1.86 -12.11
CA ALA A 100 -8.06 0.83 -12.25
C ALA A 100 -7.54 -0.42 -12.97
N LEU A 101 -6.76 -0.25 -14.04
CA LEU A 101 -6.12 -1.36 -14.74
C LEU A 101 -5.13 -2.09 -13.84
N PHE A 102 -4.33 -1.35 -13.07
CA PHE A 102 -3.40 -1.91 -12.09
C PHE A 102 -4.15 -2.74 -11.03
N LEU A 103 -5.27 -2.24 -10.50
CA LEU A 103 -6.08 -2.99 -9.53
C LEU A 103 -6.66 -4.27 -10.11
N LEU A 104 -7.18 -4.21 -11.34
CA LEU A 104 -7.70 -5.40 -12.02
C LEU A 104 -6.58 -6.42 -12.26
N ALA A 105 -5.42 -5.99 -12.76
CA ALA A 105 -4.27 -6.86 -12.97
C ALA A 105 -3.77 -7.48 -11.67
N PHE A 106 -3.69 -6.69 -10.58
CA PHE A 106 -3.28 -7.17 -9.27
C PHE A 106 -4.29 -8.17 -8.69
N GLY A 107 -5.59 -7.87 -8.76
CA GLY A 107 -6.65 -8.76 -8.30
C GLY A 107 -6.70 -10.07 -9.08
N LEU A 108 -6.52 -10.04 -10.41
CA LEU A 108 -6.41 -11.24 -11.23
C LEU A 108 -5.14 -12.03 -10.89
N HIS A 109 -4.00 -11.35 -10.75
CA HIS A 109 -2.74 -12.00 -10.38
C HIS A 109 -2.87 -12.74 -9.04
N GLU A 110 -3.51 -12.11 -8.05
CA GLU A 110 -3.72 -12.72 -6.73
C GLU A 110 -4.70 -13.89 -6.78
N LEU A 111 -5.78 -13.78 -7.56
CA LEU A 111 -6.76 -14.85 -7.73
C LEU A 111 -6.18 -16.09 -8.42
N PHE A 112 -5.29 -15.90 -9.41
CA PHE A 112 -4.65 -16.99 -10.14
C PHE A 112 -3.32 -17.44 -9.50
N ARG A 113 -2.83 -16.74 -8.48
CA ARG A 113 -1.67 -17.20 -7.72
C ARG A 113 -2.08 -18.42 -6.91
N SER A 114 -1.57 -19.59 -7.29
CA SER A 114 -1.72 -20.77 -6.46
C SER A 114 -1.11 -20.49 -5.08
N PRO A 115 -1.80 -20.84 -3.97
CA PRO A 115 -1.24 -20.66 -2.65
C PRO A 115 0.15 -21.32 -2.62
N PRO A 116 1.16 -20.66 -2.05
CA PRO A 116 2.46 -21.28 -1.87
C PRO A 116 2.22 -22.65 -1.22
N ARG A 117 2.66 -23.73 -1.87
CA ARG A 117 2.72 -25.04 -1.21
C ARG A 117 3.61 -24.84 0.00
N GLU A 118 2.97 -24.71 1.16
CA GLU A 118 3.64 -24.77 2.45
C GLU A 118 4.40 -26.10 2.42
N LYS A 119 5.73 -26.00 2.22
CA LYS A 119 6.60 -27.14 2.46
C LYS A 119 6.42 -27.43 3.94
N GLN A 120 5.51 -28.37 4.23
CA GLN A 120 5.41 -29.01 5.53
C GLN A 120 6.84 -29.33 5.94
N SER A 121 7.33 -28.60 6.92
CA SER A 121 8.56 -28.92 7.62
C SER A 121 8.26 -30.20 8.40
N GLY A 122 8.30 -31.31 7.68
CA GLY A 122 8.26 -32.65 8.24
C GLY A 122 9.69 -33.10 8.47
N ARG A 123 10.03 -33.21 9.76
CA ARG A 123 11.05 -34.10 10.35
C ARG A 123 12.45 -34.08 9.73
N ASP A 124 13.42 -33.70 10.56
CA ASP A 124 14.23 -34.74 11.19
C ASP A 124 14.90 -34.22 12.48
N LYS A 125 14.57 -34.92 13.58
CA LYS A 125 15.31 -35.17 14.84
C LYS A 125 15.77 -33.98 15.69
#